data_AF-A0A453NL89-F1
#
_entry.id   AF-A0A453NL89-F1
#
_cell.length_a   1.000
_cell.length_b   1.000
_cell.length_c   1.000
_cell.angle_alpha   90.00
_cell.angle_beta   90.00
_cell.angle_gamma   90.00
#
_symmetry.space_group_name_H-M   'P 1'
#
loop_
_entity.id
_entity.type
_entity.pdbx_description
1 polymer ?
#
loop_
_entity_poly.entity_id
_entity_poly.type
_entity_poly.pdbx_seq_one_letter_code
_entity_poly.pdbx_strand_id
1 'polypeptide(L)'
;HLVASIDTLSPAPSVETPSSSREEAAFSYDGEGKAVRKLLACRTLYAWREAVSPHLAAEREGMTVEDAHVRSLLAACLSEGENLGKGEGDVWKLVETAGGVASPGPSGTLQCDLYRCVLMPLQP
;
A
#
# COMPACT_ATOMS: atom_id res chain seq x y z
N HIS A 1 3.71 22.04 -2.08
CA HIS A 1 4.82 21.06 -2.04
C HIS A 1 4.23 19.71 -1.70
N LEU A 2 3.93 18.90 -2.71
CA LEU A 2 3.58 17.51 -2.45
C LEU A 2 4.87 16.81 -2.02
N VAL A 3 4.83 16.19 -0.85
CA VAL A 3 5.91 15.30 -0.43
C VAL A 3 5.39 13.92 -0.75
N ALA A 4 6.09 13.25 -1.66
CA ALA A 4 5.86 11.86 -1.98
C ALA A 4 6.97 11.02 -1.33
N SER A 5 6.60 10.09 -0.47
CA SER A 5 7.48 9.01 -0.02
C SER A 5 7.04 7.73 -0.73
N ILE A 6 8.00 7.00 -1.30
CA ILE A 6 7.79 5.73 -1.98
C ILE A 6 8.68 4.71 -1.28
N ASP A 7 8.06 3.78 -0.55
CA ASP A 7 8.77 2.75 0.20
C ASP A 7 8.32 1.35 -0.24
N THR A 8 9.28 0.44 -0.45
CA THR A 8 9.00 -1.00 -0.56
C THR A 8 9.44 -1.69 0.72
N LEU A 9 8.51 -2.22 1.50
CA LEU A 9 8.79 -2.73 2.84
C LEU A 9 9.44 -4.13 2.82
N SER A 10 9.07 -4.97 1.85
CA SER A 10 9.61 -6.32 1.72
C SER A 10 9.88 -6.66 0.24
N PRO A 11 10.94 -6.08 -0.35
CA PRO A 11 11.37 -6.42 -1.70
C PRO A 11 12.05 -7.80 -1.71
N ALA A 12 11.80 -8.60 -2.75
CA ALA A 12 12.64 -9.76 -3.03
C ALA A 12 14.10 -9.31 -3.26
N PRO A 13 15.10 -10.15 -2.99
CA PRO A 13 16.52 -9.80 -3.16
C PRO A 13 16.89 -9.31 -4.56
N SER A 14 16.04 -9.66 -5.53
CA SER A 14 16.12 -9.41 -6.96
C SER A 14 15.48 -8.07 -7.39
N VAL A 15 14.76 -7.38 -6.51
CA VAL A 15 14.01 -6.16 -6.79
C VAL A 15 14.84 -4.93 -6.40
N GLU A 16 15.08 -4.06 -7.38
CA GLU A 16 15.67 -2.74 -7.12
C GLU A 16 14.64 -1.83 -6.42
N THR A 17 15.01 -1.27 -5.28
CA THR A 17 14.15 -0.29 -4.58
C THR A 17 14.48 1.14 -5.03
N PRO A 18 13.48 1.97 -5.38
CA PRO A 18 13.72 3.38 -5.69
C PRO A 18 14.32 4.11 -4.47
N SER A 19 15.13 5.15 -4.72
CA SER A 19 15.62 6.04 -3.66
C SER A 19 14.45 6.79 -3.00
N SER A 20 14.44 6.85 -1.67
CA SER A 20 13.24 7.14 -0.86
C SER A 20 12.71 8.58 -0.88
N SER A 21 13.12 9.42 -1.83
CA SER A 21 12.66 10.82 -1.88
C SER A 21 12.71 11.39 -3.29
N ARG A 22 11.59 11.31 -4.01
CA ARG A 22 11.34 12.13 -5.19
C ARG A 22 10.31 13.20 -4.79
N GLU A 23 10.79 14.40 -4.50
CA GLU A 23 9.94 15.54 -4.18
C GLU A 23 9.30 16.08 -5.47
N GLU A 24 8.00 15.81 -5.66
CA GLU A 24 7.22 16.31 -6.80
C GLU A 24 6.24 17.36 -6.29
N ALA A 25 6.21 18.57 -6.87
CA ALA A 25 5.36 19.65 -6.37
C ALA A 25 3.92 19.57 -6.93
N ALA A 26 2.94 19.22 -6.08
CA ALA A 26 1.52 19.47 -6.34
C ALA A 26 0.94 20.45 -5.31
N PHE A 27 0.12 21.38 -5.79
CA PHE A 27 -0.63 22.35 -5.00
C PHE A 27 -2.11 22.22 -5.40
N SER A 28 -3.01 22.32 -4.43
CA SER A 28 -4.40 22.70 -4.71
C SER A 28 -4.70 24.01 -4.03
N TYR A 29 -5.67 24.73 -4.55
CA TYR A 29 -6.24 25.88 -3.88
C TYR A 29 -7.53 25.42 -3.20
N ASP A 30 -7.76 25.82 -1.96
CA ASP A 30 -9.08 25.67 -1.37
C ASP A 30 -10.07 26.64 -2.07
N GLY A 31 -11.36 26.55 -1.70
CA GLY A 31 -12.40 27.41 -2.26
C GLY A 31 -12.18 28.92 -2.02
N GLU A 32 -11.21 29.29 -1.17
CA GLU A 32 -10.86 30.65 -0.81
C GLU A 32 -9.55 31.11 -1.49
N GLY A 33 -8.94 30.27 -2.34
CA GLY A 33 -7.72 30.59 -3.08
C GLY A 33 -6.43 30.43 -2.28
N LYS A 34 -6.47 29.81 -1.10
CA LYS A 34 -5.27 29.50 -0.30
C LYS A 34 -4.64 28.20 -0.78
N ALA A 35 -3.32 28.23 -0.96
CA ALA A 35 -2.56 27.05 -1.34
C ALA A 35 -2.54 26.03 -0.18
N VAL A 36 -3.07 24.83 -0.43
CA VAL A 36 -3.06 23.70 0.49
C VAL A 36 -1.96 22.73 0.07
N ARG A 37 -1.15 22.32 1.05
CA ARG A 37 -0.16 21.26 0.87
C ARG A 37 -0.88 19.91 0.93
N LYS A 38 -0.72 19.09 -0.12
CA LYS A 38 -1.12 17.68 -0.08
C LYS A 38 0.10 16.82 0.23
N LEU A 39 -0.08 15.75 1.00
CA LEU A 39 0.95 14.75 1.27
C LEU A 39 0.50 13.44 0.63
N LEU A 40 1.42 12.73 -0.03
CA LEU A 40 1.16 11.42 -0.62
C LEU A 40 2.21 10.45 -0.08
N ALA A 41 1.76 9.33 0.47
CA ALA A 41 2.64 8.23 0.84
C ALA A 41 2.24 7.01 0.03
N CYS A 42 3.18 6.49 -0.76
CA CYS A 42 3.01 5.27 -1.52
C CYS A 42 3.86 4.18 -0.85
N ARG A 43 3.22 3.05 -0.50
CA ARG A 43 3.92 1.91 0.10
C ARG A 43 3.62 0.66 -0.69
N THR A 44 4.67 -0.07 -1.06
CA THR A 44 4.59 -1.42 -1.60
C THR A 44 4.93 -2.40 -0.48
N LEU A 45 3.96 -3.21 -0.06
CA LEU A 45 4.17 -4.14 1.06
C LEU A 45 5.14 -5.26 0.69
N TYR A 46 4.89 -5.92 -0.44
CA TYR A 46 5.69 -7.02 -0.96
C TYR A 46 5.91 -6.84 -2.46
N ALA A 47 7.11 -7.13 -2.94
CA ALA A 47 7.44 -7.06 -4.35
C ALA A 47 8.30 -8.25 -4.77
N TRP A 48 7.98 -8.82 -5.93
CA TRP A 48 8.76 -9.86 -6.60
C TRP A 48 9.26 -9.32 -7.94
N ARG A 49 10.37 -9.86 -8.45
CA ARG A 49 10.93 -9.43 -9.74
C ARG A 49 10.20 -10.07 -10.91
N GLU A 50 9.77 -11.32 -10.76
CA GLU A 50 9.18 -12.07 -11.85
C GLU A 50 7.78 -11.54 -12.20
N ALA A 51 7.59 -11.17 -13.47
CA ALA A 51 6.35 -10.60 -13.99
C ALA A 51 5.26 -11.67 -14.22
N VAL A 52 4.92 -12.40 -13.16
CA VAL A 52 3.87 -13.43 -13.12
C VAL A 52 2.94 -13.16 -11.95
N SER A 53 1.90 -13.98 -11.78
CA SER A 53 0.98 -13.86 -10.64
C SER A 53 1.70 -14.06 -9.30
N PRO A 54 1.27 -13.40 -8.20
CA PRO A 54 1.97 -13.41 -6.92
C PRO A 54 2.37 -14.79 -6.39
N HIS A 55 1.48 -15.80 -6.43
CA HIS A 55 1.81 -17.15 -5.97
C HIS A 55 2.98 -17.79 -6.73
N LEU A 56 3.04 -17.63 -8.06
CA LEU A 56 4.13 -18.17 -8.88
C LEU A 56 5.44 -17.44 -8.61
N ALA A 57 5.40 -16.12 -8.48
CA ALA A 57 6.60 -15.33 -8.19
C ALA A 57 7.14 -15.69 -6.80
N ALA A 58 6.26 -15.84 -5.81
CA ALA A 58 6.61 -16.26 -4.45
C ALA A 58 7.26 -17.65 -4.41
N GLU A 59 6.71 -18.62 -5.15
CA GLU A 59 7.27 -19.96 -5.26
C GLU A 59 8.64 -19.94 -5.95
N ARG A 60 8.75 -19.29 -7.12
CA ARG A 60 9.97 -19.29 -7.96
C ARG A 60 11.12 -18.51 -7.34
N GLU A 61 10.82 -17.46 -6.59
CA GLU A 61 11.82 -16.64 -5.90
C GLU A 61 12.08 -17.10 -4.46
N GLY A 62 11.42 -18.18 -3.99
CA GLY A 62 11.59 -18.72 -2.65
C GLY A 62 11.17 -17.75 -1.54
N MET A 63 10.21 -16.86 -1.83
CA MET A 63 9.75 -15.80 -0.95
C MET A 63 8.24 -15.89 -0.76
N THR A 64 7.79 -16.97 -0.13
CA THR A 64 6.38 -17.18 0.25
C THR A 64 5.98 -16.28 1.41
N VAL A 65 4.73 -15.84 1.39
CA VAL A 65 4.18 -14.93 2.40
C VAL A 65 2.83 -15.44 2.85
N GLU A 66 2.70 -15.72 4.14
CA GLU A 66 1.44 -16.12 4.76
C GLU A 66 0.44 -14.96 4.78
N ASP A 67 -0.85 -15.28 4.59
CA ASP A 67 -1.93 -14.29 4.57
C ASP A 67 -1.97 -13.44 5.85
N ALA A 68 -1.64 -14.04 6.99
CA ALA A 68 -1.61 -13.34 8.27
C ALA A 68 -0.57 -12.22 8.30
N HIS A 69 0.58 -12.41 7.63
CA HIS A 69 1.63 -11.38 7.54
C HIS A 69 1.18 -10.22 6.63
N VAL A 70 0.58 -10.53 5.48
CA VAL A 70 0.03 -9.51 4.58
C VAL A 70 -1.02 -8.67 5.29
N ARG A 71 -1.98 -9.32 5.98
CA ARG A 71 -3.03 -8.60 6.73
C ARG A 71 -2.47 -7.77 7.88
N SER A 72 -1.50 -8.31 8.62
CA SER A 72 -0.88 -7.59 9.75
C SER A 72 -0.16 -6.33 9.29
N LEU A 73 0.65 -6.44 8.24
CA LEU A 73 1.39 -5.31 7.70
C LEU A 73 0.46 -4.27 7.07
N LEU A 74 -0.58 -4.72 6.35
CA LEU A 74 -1.61 -3.84 5.82
C LEU A 74 -2.35 -3.10 6.94
N ALA A 75 -2.76 -3.80 8.01
CA ALA A 75 -3.41 -3.18 9.16
C ALA A 75 -2.51 -2.15 9.85
N ALA A 76 -1.21 -2.45 10.00
CA ALA A 76 -0.24 -1.50 10.53
C ALA A 76 -0.18 -0.23 9.67
N CYS A 77 -0.04 -0.35 8.34
CA CYS A 77 -0.05 0.80 7.43
C CYS A 77 -1.39 1.56 7.42
N LEU A 78 -2.52 0.86 7.57
CA LEU A 78 -3.83 1.49 7.67
C LEU A 78 -4.05 2.19 9.02
N SER A 79 -3.35 1.81 10.08
CA SER A 79 -3.37 2.52 11.38
C SER A 79 -2.39 3.70 11.43
N GLU A 80 -1.40 3.76 10.54
CA GLU A 80 -0.50 4.89 10.44
C GLU A 80 -1.27 6.19 10.18
N GLY A 81 -0.93 7.24 10.91
CA GLY A 81 -1.52 8.56 10.71
C GLY A 81 -2.93 8.78 11.25
N GLU A 82 -3.56 7.80 11.91
CA GLU A 82 -4.84 8.01 12.60
C GLU A 82 -4.78 9.11 13.67
N ASN A 83 -3.60 9.32 14.28
CA ASN A 83 -3.36 10.40 15.25
C ASN A 83 -3.07 11.77 14.63
N LEU A 84 -2.87 11.89 13.30
CA LEU A 84 -2.74 13.19 12.62
C LEU A 84 -4.10 13.90 12.45
N GLY A 85 -5.21 13.16 12.58
CA GLY A 85 -6.58 13.65 12.36
C GLY A 85 -7.17 14.56 13.45
N LYS A 86 -6.42 14.93 14.50
CA LYS A 86 -6.92 15.87 15.53
C LYS A 86 -6.84 17.35 15.11
N GLY A 87 -6.37 17.67 13.89
CA GLY A 87 -6.33 19.06 13.42
C GLY A 87 -6.08 19.31 11.93
N GLU A 88 -5.84 18.30 11.09
CA GLU A 88 -5.43 18.49 9.69
C GLU A 88 -6.18 17.54 8.74
N GLY A 89 -7.34 17.97 8.23
CA GLY A 89 -7.98 17.44 7.01
C GLY A 89 -8.37 15.96 6.97
N ASP A 90 -9.21 15.59 5.99
CA ASP A 90 -9.56 14.19 5.75
C ASP A 90 -8.37 13.43 5.12
N VAL A 91 -7.98 12.30 5.74
CA VAL A 91 -6.94 11.41 5.21
C VAL A 91 -7.59 10.29 4.40
N TRP A 92 -7.26 10.22 3.11
CA TRP A 92 -7.72 9.15 2.22
C TRP A 92 -6.65 8.07 2.11
N LYS A 93 -7.06 6.81 2.23
CA LYS A 93 -6.19 5.63 2.07
C LYS A 93 -6.73 4.77 0.94
N LEU A 94 -5.85 4.40 0.02
CA LEU A 94 -6.17 3.54 -1.13
C LEU A 94 -5.30 2.29 -1.05
N VAL A 95 -5.93 1.12 -1.17
CA VAL A 95 -5.23 -0.17 -1.28
C VAL A 95 -5.42 -0.70 -2.69
N GLU A 96 -4.32 -0.82 -3.43
CA GLU A 96 -4.30 -1.42 -4.76
C GLU A 96 -4.11 -2.94 -4.65
N THR A 97 -4.98 -3.72 -5.31
CA THR A 97 -4.90 -5.19 -5.37
C THR A 97 -4.09 -5.65 -6.59
N ALA A 98 -3.42 -6.79 -6.50
CA ALA A 98 -2.56 -7.27 -7.58
C ALA A 98 -3.31 -8.18 -8.57
N GLY A 99 -3.79 -7.65 -9.70
CA GLY A 99 -4.53 -8.44 -10.69
C GLY A 99 -6.04 -8.46 -10.41
N GLY A 100 -6.70 -9.60 -10.64
CA GLY A 100 -8.17 -9.72 -10.55
C GLY A 100 -8.69 -10.06 -9.14
N VAL A 101 -9.99 -9.91 -8.94
CA VAL A 101 -10.69 -10.16 -7.65
C VAL A 101 -10.42 -11.56 -7.10
N ALA A 102 -10.45 -12.58 -7.97
CA ALA A 102 -10.17 -13.97 -7.63
C ALA A 102 -8.77 -14.41 -8.07
N SER A 103 -7.83 -13.47 -8.25
CA SER A 103 -6.44 -13.85 -8.50
C SER A 103 -5.79 -14.36 -7.21
N PRO A 104 -4.99 -15.43 -7.27
CA PRO A 104 -4.25 -15.95 -6.13
C PRO A 104 -3.17 -14.96 -5.64
N GLY A 105 -3.17 -14.69 -4.34
CA GLY A 105 -2.11 -13.96 -3.63
C GLY A 105 -0.84 -14.80 -3.44
N PRO A 106 0.17 -14.30 -2.71
CA PRO A 106 1.47 -14.99 -2.58
C PRO A 106 1.40 -16.35 -1.87
N SER A 107 0.39 -16.59 -1.05
CA SER A 107 0.10 -17.88 -0.40
C SER A 107 -0.69 -18.84 -1.29
N GLY A 108 -1.22 -18.37 -2.43
CA GLY A 108 -2.19 -19.09 -3.24
C GLY A 108 -3.66 -18.81 -2.88
N THR A 109 -3.97 -18.19 -1.73
CA THR A 109 -5.34 -17.78 -1.37
C THR A 109 -5.90 -16.76 -2.35
N LEU A 110 -7.19 -16.83 -2.68
CA LEU A 110 -7.84 -15.83 -3.53
C LEU A 110 -7.83 -14.46 -2.86
N GLN A 111 -7.58 -13.40 -3.64
CA GLN A 111 -7.50 -12.04 -3.09
C GLN A 111 -8.78 -11.58 -2.39
N CYS A 112 -9.95 -11.92 -2.93
CA CYS A 112 -11.21 -11.63 -2.27
C CYS A 112 -11.33 -12.25 -0.87
N ASP A 113 -10.72 -13.41 -0.63
CA ASP A 113 -10.70 -14.06 0.69
C ASP A 113 -9.61 -13.49 1.59
N LEU A 114 -8.42 -13.20 1.04
CA LEU A 114 -7.31 -12.57 1.75
C LEU A 114 -7.73 -11.25 2.43
N TYR A 115 -8.42 -10.39 1.68
CA TYR A 115 -8.82 -9.06 2.15
C TYR A 115 -10.17 -9.03 2.89
N ARG A 116 -10.93 -10.13 2.89
CA ARG A 116 -12.26 -10.19 3.52
C ARG A 116 -12.25 -9.77 4.99
N CYS A 117 -11.20 -10.15 5.72
CA CYS A 117 -11.06 -9.85 7.15
C CYS A 117 -10.56 -8.42 7.45
N VAL A 118 -10.00 -7.73 6.45
CA VAL A 118 -9.49 -6.35 6.61
C VAL A 118 -10.63 -5.32 6.43
N LEU A 119 -11.75 -5.74 5.82
CA LEU A 119 -12.88 -4.88 5.45
C LEU A 119 -14.03 -4.82 6.48
N MET A 120 -13.81 -5.15 7.76
CA MET A 120 -14.82 -4.95 8.81
C MET A 120 -14.30 -4.17 10.03
N PRO A 121 -14.99 -3.12 10.52
CA PRO A 121 -16.21 -2.47 10.02
C PRO A 121 -15.97 -1.05 9.48
N LEU A 122 -16.70 -0.69 8.41
CA LEU A 122 -17.23 0.66 8.25
C LEU A 122 -18.05 0.94 9.52
N GLN A 123 -17.51 1.73 10.45
CA GLN A 123 -18.29 2.17 11.61
C GLN A 123 -19.40 3.12 11.11
N PRO A 124 -20.65 2.98 11.61
CA PRO A 124 -21.76 3.87 11.25
C PRO A 124 -21.55 5.31 11.73
#